data_AF-A0A8D8AVH8-F1
#
_entry.id   AF-A0A8D8AVH8-F1
#
_cell.length_a   1.000
_cell.length_b   1.000
_cell.length_c   1.000
_cell.angle_alpha   90.00
_cell.angle_beta   90.00
_cell.angle_gamma   90.00
#
_symmetry.space_group_name_H-M   'P 1'
#
loop_
_entity.id
_entity.type
_entity.pdbx_description
1 polymer ?
#
loop_
_entity_poly.entity_id
_entity_poly.type
_entity_poly.pdbx_seq_one_letter_code
_entity_poly.pdbx_strand_id
1 'polypeptide(L)'
;KLDVPPQRIVVHPDYDANSIQQHHDIGLIEIQLTEAYSDFLSPICLPTSWKNAGHQLGKMLTVTGWGRTDHFQSLFGEISSPIKMKASLPFVGRTRCAK
;
A
#
# COMPACT_ATOMS: atom_id res chain seq x y z
N LYS A 1 1.74 21.52 -4.92
CA LYS A 1 1.14 20.30 -5.52
C LYS A 1 2.22 19.69 -6.40
N LEU A 2 2.58 18.43 -6.19
CA LEU A 2 3.62 17.74 -6.95
C LEU A 2 2.95 16.61 -7.73
N ASP A 3 2.82 16.79 -9.05
CA ASP A 3 2.25 15.81 -9.96
C ASP A 3 3.36 15.40 -10.95
N VAL A 4 3.85 14.16 -10.86
CA VAL A 4 4.96 13.65 -11.69
C VAL A 4 4.48 12.45 -12.49
N PRO A 5 4.63 12.42 -13.83
CA PRO A 5 4.21 11.28 -14.63
C PRO A 5 5.16 10.08 -14.42
N PRO A 6 4.64 8.83 -14.58
CA PRO A 6 5.48 7.65 -14.55
C PRO A 6 6.41 7.62 -15.77
N GLN A 7 7.69 7.34 -15.55
CA GLN A 7 8.65 7.05 -16.62
C GLN A 7 8.57 5.61 -17.08
N ARG A 8 8.40 4.70 -16.11
CA ARG A 8 8.29 3.27 -16.36
C ARG A 8 7.42 2.61 -15.32
N ILE A 9 6.66 1.60 -15.74
CA ILE A 9 5.86 0.74 -14.88
C ILE A 9 6.43 -0.67 -15.02
N VAL A 10 6.81 -1.29 -13.90
CA VAL A 10 7.38 -2.64 -13.85
C VAL A 10 6.44 -3.50 -13.02
N VAL A 11 5.73 -4.40 -13.69
CA VAL A 11 4.88 -5.42 -13.05
C VAL A 11 5.77 -6.57 -12.58
N HIS A 12 5.47 -7.16 -11.42
CA HIS A 12 6.19 -8.37 -10.99
C HIS A 12 6.04 -9.46 -12.07
N PRO A 13 7.14 -10.13 -12.49
CA PRO A 13 7.11 -11.05 -13.63
C PRO A 13 6.15 -12.23 -13.44
N ASP A 14 5.97 -12.68 -12.20
CA ASP A 14 5.09 -13.80 -11.84
C ASP A 14 3.66 -13.38 -11.44
N TYR A 15 3.29 -12.10 -11.60
CA TYR A 15 1.92 -11.65 -11.33
C TYR A 15 0.97 -12.12 -12.43
N ASP A 16 -0.13 -12.77 -12.05
CA ASP A 16 -1.22 -13.15 -12.96
C ASP A 16 -2.52 -12.44 -12.56
N ALA A 17 -2.93 -11.46 -13.38
CA ALA A 17 -4.13 -10.67 -13.18
C ALA A 17 -5.43 -11.49 -13.26
N ASN A 18 -5.41 -12.67 -13.87
CA ASN A 18 -6.59 -13.53 -13.98
C ASN A 18 -6.73 -14.51 -12.80
N SER A 19 -5.69 -14.63 -11.98
CA SER A 19 -5.71 -15.51 -10.80
C SER A 19 -6.53 -14.88 -9.68
N ILE A 20 -7.55 -15.60 -9.21
CA ILE A 20 -8.35 -15.22 -8.04
C ILE A 20 -7.48 -15.01 -6.79
N GLN A 21 -6.36 -15.73 -6.70
CA GLN A 21 -5.48 -15.66 -5.53
C GLN A 21 -4.56 -14.42 -5.56
N GLN A 22 -4.42 -13.75 -6.70
CA GLN A 22 -3.61 -12.54 -6.89
C GLN A 22 -2.21 -12.63 -6.24
N HIS A 23 -1.53 -13.77 -6.44
CA HIS A 23 -0.15 -13.92 -5.96
C HIS A 23 0.77 -12.92 -6.63
N HIS A 24 1.79 -12.48 -5.91
CA HIS A 24 2.77 -11.50 -6.39
C HIS A 24 2.15 -10.15 -6.77
N ASP A 25 1.09 -9.73 -6.09
CA ASP A 25 0.48 -8.41 -6.25
C ASP A 25 1.40 -7.28 -5.73
N ILE A 26 2.40 -6.97 -6.54
CA ILE A 26 3.38 -5.91 -6.31
C ILE A 26 3.86 -5.39 -7.67
N GLY A 27 4.08 -4.08 -7.76
CA GLY A 27 4.66 -3.43 -8.92
C GLY A 27 5.48 -2.21 -8.52
N LEU A 28 6.34 -1.76 -9.42
CA LEU A 28 7.16 -0.57 -9.25
C LEU A 28 6.78 0.49 -10.29
N ILE A 29 6.68 1.73 -9.84
CA ILE A 29 6.51 2.89 -10.71
C ILE A 29 7.77 3.74 -10.56
N GLU A 30 8.52 3.84 -11.65
CA GLU A 30 9.70 4.69 -11.72
C GLU A 30 9.29 6.10 -12.10
N ILE A 31 9.71 7.07 -11.30
CA ILE A 31 9.48 8.51 -11.53
C ILE A 31 10.81 9.23 -11.52
N GLN A 32 10.91 10.31 -12.29
CA GLN A 32 12.03 11.24 -12.18
C GLN A 32 11.63 12.40 -11.28
N LEU A 33 12.14 12.37 -10.05
CA LEU A 33 11.89 13.41 -9.08
C LEU A 33 12.86 14.58 -9.31
N THR A 34 12.31 15.74 -9.65
CA THR A 34 13.08 16.99 -9.80
C THR A 34 13.17 17.79 -8.50
N GLU A 35 12.23 17.58 -7.58
CA GLU A 35 12.16 18.27 -6.29
C GLU A 35 12.99 17.56 -5.21
N ALA A 36 13.55 18.33 -4.28
CA ALA A 36 14.27 17.78 -3.13
C ALA A 36 13.29 17.23 -2.07
N TYR A 37 13.79 16.30 -1.23
CA TYR A 37 13.04 15.84 -0.06
C TYR A 37 12.75 16.99 0.92
N SER A 38 11.60 16.90 1.59
CA SER A 38 11.10 17.91 2.53
C SER A 38 10.27 17.26 3.64
N ASP A 39 9.76 18.07 4.57
CA ASP A 39 8.84 17.61 5.63
C ASP A 39 7.56 16.95 5.08
N PHE A 40 7.20 17.26 3.83
CA PHE A 40 6.02 16.72 3.16
C PHE A 40 6.34 15.65 2.10
N LEU A 41 7.63 15.41 1.81
CA LEU A 41 8.08 14.45 0.81
C LEU A 41 9.30 13.68 1.33
N SER A 42 9.09 12.44 1.76
CA SER A 42 10.15 11.55 2.22
C SER A 42 9.84 10.10 1.88
N PRO A 43 10.86 9.26 1.65
CA PRO A 43 10.66 7.83 1.38
C PRO A 43 10.31 7.07 2.65
N ILE A 44 9.64 5.93 2.50
CA ILE A 44 9.45 4.96 3.58
C ILE A 44 10.61 3.95 3.61
N CYS A 45 10.91 3.42 4.79
CA CYS A 45 11.88 2.34 4.93
C CYS A 45 11.29 1.00 4.44
N LEU A 46 12.08 0.24 3.69
CA LEU A 46 11.77 -1.16 3.37
C LEU A 46 12.32 -2.10 4.44
N PRO A 47 11.61 -3.20 4.78
CA PRO A 47 12.12 -4.19 5.71
C PRO A 47 13.30 -4.94 5.08
N THR A 48 14.47 -4.88 5.71
CA THR A 48 15.69 -5.58 5.25
C THR A 48 15.73 -7.07 5.65
N SER A 49 14.82 -7.49 6.54
CA SER A 49 14.68 -8.89 6.94
C SER A 49 13.25 -9.20 7.36
N TRP A 50 12.85 -10.47 7.25
CA TRP A 50 11.52 -10.94 7.67
C TRP A 50 11.22 -10.64 9.15
N LYS A 51 12.24 -10.69 10.01
CA LYS A 51 12.11 -10.39 11.44
C LYS A 51 11.72 -8.92 11.70
N ASN A 52 12.11 -8.03 10.79
CA ASN A 52 11.86 -6.59 10.89
C ASN A 52 10.56 -6.15 10.19
N ALA A 53 9.85 -7.07 9.53
CA ALA A 53 8.62 -6.77 8.77
C ALA A 53 7.38 -6.51 9.66
N GLY A 54 7.53 -6.48 10.98
CA GLY A 54 6.43 -6.15 11.89
C GLY A 54 5.42 -7.28 12.12
N HIS A 55 5.78 -8.53 11.81
CA HIS A 55 4.92 -9.72 11.91
C HIS A 55 4.72 -10.25 13.35
N GLN A 56 4.80 -9.37 14.35
CA GLN A 56 4.55 -9.75 15.74
C GLN A 56 3.04 -9.73 16.00
N LEU A 57 2.48 -10.85 16.46
CA LEU A 57 1.06 -10.95 16.78
C LEU A 57 0.62 -9.84 17.74
N GLY A 58 -0.48 -9.17 17.40
CA GLY A 58 -1.03 -8.07 18.20
C GLY A 58 -0.25 -6.75 18.13
N LYS A 59 0.90 -6.70 17.41
CA LYS A 59 1.61 -5.44 17.20
C LYS A 59 0.71 -4.48 16.45
N MET A 60 0.52 -3.28 17.00
CA MET A 60 -0.26 -2.24 16.34
C MET A 60 0.52 -1.70 15.14
N LEU A 61 -0.11 -1.76 13.97
CA LEU A 61 0.35 -1.23 12.70
C LEU A 61 -0.53 -0.03 12.33
N THR A 62 0.02 0.91 11.58
CA THR A 62 -0.73 2.08 11.11
C THR A 62 -1.05 1.92 9.63
N VAL A 63 -2.33 2.05 9.29
CA VAL A 63 -2.79 2.21 7.91
C VAL A 63 -3.18 3.66 7.69
N THR A 64 -2.84 4.23 6.52
CA THR A 64 -3.13 5.63 6.18
C THR A 64 -3.64 5.76 4.76
N GLY A 65 -4.51 6.74 4.50
CA GLY A 65 -5.06 6.96 3.16
C GLY A 65 -6.34 7.81 3.19
N TRP A 66 -6.99 7.91 2.02
CA TRP A 66 -8.26 8.63 1.83
C TRP A 66 -9.47 7.71 1.70
N GLY A 67 -9.30 6.38 1.80
CA GLY A 67 -10.41 5.43 1.81
C GLY A 67 -10.96 5.02 0.44
N ARG A 68 -10.21 5.26 -0.65
CA ARG A 68 -10.57 4.76 -1.98
C ARG A 68 -10.25 3.26 -2.10
N THR A 69 -11.29 2.43 -2.13
CA THR A 69 -11.16 0.97 -2.32
C THR A 69 -12.24 0.47 -3.29
N ASP A 70 -11.93 -0.54 -4.09
CA ASP A 70 -12.83 -1.07 -5.12
C ASP A 70 -14.15 -1.58 -4.52
N HIS A 71 -14.06 -2.23 -3.36
CA HIS A 71 -15.23 -2.73 -2.63
C HIS A 71 -16.17 -1.59 -2.20
N PHE A 72 -15.63 -0.54 -1.60
CA PHE A 72 -16.43 0.62 -1.19
C PHE A 72 -17.03 1.36 -2.37
N GLN A 73 -16.29 1.52 -3.47
CA GLN A 73 -16.79 2.19 -4.67
C GLN A 73 -17.96 1.41 -5.30
N SER A 74 -17.88 0.08 -5.34
CA SER A 74 -18.94 -0.76 -5.89
C SER A 74 -20.24 -0.75 -5.08
N LEU A 75 -20.15 -0.63 -3.75
CA LEU A 75 -21.31 -0.74 -2.85
C LEU A 75 -21.93 0.60 -2.47
N PHE A 76 -21.13 1.66 -2.36
CA PHE A 76 -21.56 2.92 -1.77
C PHE A 76 -21.26 4.14 -2.65
N GLY A 77 -20.70 3.96 -3.84
CA GLY A 77 -20.23 5.06 -4.68
C GLY A 77 -18.95 5.71 -4.13
N GLU A 78 -18.68 6.95 -4.54
CA GLU A 78 -17.41 7.63 -4.24
C GLU A 78 -17.38 8.23 -2.83
N ILE A 79 -17.22 7.37 -1.80
CA ILE A 79 -17.13 7.79 -0.38
C ILE A 79 -15.68 7.80 0.09
N SER A 80 -14.83 8.60 -0.57
CA SER A 80 -13.48 8.89 -0.08
C SER A 80 -13.49 10.13 0.81
N SER A 81 -12.71 10.10 1.89
CA SER A 81 -12.48 11.29 2.72
C SER A 81 -11.70 12.34 1.91
N PRO A 82 -12.03 13.65 2.01
CA PRO A 82 -11.20 14.71 1.43
C PRO A 82 -9.91 14.97 2.24
N ILE A 83 -9.83 14.42 3.45
CA ILE A 83 -8.71 14.60 4.38
C ILE A 83 -8.02 13.25 4.59
N LYS A 84 -6.67 13.25 4.59
CA LYS A 84 -5.87 12.04 4.84
C LYS A 84 -6.14 11.53 6.26
N MET A 85 -6.57 10.28 6.38
CA MET A 85 -6.88 9.62 7.65
C MET A 85 -5.81 8.58 8.02
N LYS A 86 -5.81 8.18 9.28
CA LYS A 86 -5.02 7.05 9.79
C LYS A 86 -5.85 6.18 10.73
N ALA A 87 -5.60 4.89 10.72
CA ALA A 87 -6.14 3.94 11.70
C ALA A 87 -5.02 3.04 12.24
N SER A 88 -5.19 2.59 13.47
CA SER A 88 -4.26 1.67 14.14
C SER A 88 -4.91 0.30 14.22
N LEU A 89 -4.28 -0.72 13.65
CA LEU A 89 -4.80 -2.08 13.55
C LEU A 89 -3.79 -3.09 14.11
N PRO A 90 -4.22 -4.10 14.87
CA PRO A 90 -3.31 -5.14 15.33
C PRO A 90 -2.90 -6.07 14.17
N PHE A 91 -1.64 -6.49 14.13
CA PHE A 91 -1.20 -7.55 13.23
C PHE A 91 -1.88 -8.87 13.59
N VAL A 92 -2.47 -9.52 12.59
CA VAL A 92 -3.18 -10.80 12.71
C VAL A 92 -2.39 -11.88 11.97
N GLY A 93 -2.16 -13.01 12.64
CA GLY A 93 -1.44 -14.14 12.05
C GLY A 93 -2.19 -14.80 10.89
N ARG A 94 -1.43 -15.38 9.95
CA ARG A 94 -1.96 -15.97 8.71
C ARG A 94 -3.06 -17.02 8.94
N THR A 95 -2.94 -17.86 9.97
CA THR A 95 -3.95 -18.88 10.31
C THR A 95 -5.33 -18.28 10.61
N ARG A 96 -5.38 -17.07 11.17
CA ARG A 96 -6.63 -16.36 11.44
C ARG A 96 -7.12 -15.58 10.22
N CYS A 97 -6.21 -15.10 9.37
CA CYS A 97 -6.54 -14.35 8.15
C CYS A 97 -7.03 -15.25 7.00
N ALA A 98 -6.64 -16.54 7.00
CA ALA A 98 -7.02 -17.51 5.96
C ALA A 98 -8.42 -18.13 6.18
N LYS A 99 -9.14 -17.70 7.23
CA LYS A 99 -10.52 -18.09 7.49
C LYS A 99 -11.46 -16.99 6.99
#